data_AF-A0A2M7D743-F1
#
_entry.id   AF-A0A2M7D743-F1
#
_cell.length_a   1.000
_cell.length_b   1.000
_cell.length_c   1.000
_cell.angle_alpha   90.00
_cell.angle_beta   90.00
_cell.angle_gamma   90.00
#
_symmetry.space_group_name_H-M   'P 1'
#
loop_
_entity.id
_entity.type
_entity.pdbx_description
1 polymer ?
#
loop_
_entity_poly.entity_id
_entity_poly.type
_entity_poly.pdbx_seq_one_letter_code
_entity_poly.pdbx_strand_id
1 'polypeptide(L)'
;MENNKIVKILQEFWPRNKAKGLLAQSILANEIEENAFGKNGRDKFLPGCWLLAPKSLDFYKFRFSFFIHQAVINEKEIKSVNFEKFLGNLYRPFHAIAEFLNNAGIGVIYAIPFTKDGNLPYSEIGKRLFENIGWAFFSFENGNFIPKNPIEFFKKWEGDRGRPSYGGNWDKTITATMKKQDEKILIELLLNELFYVGFIKSILKKP
;
A
#
# COMPACT_ATOMS: atom_id res chain seq x y z
N MET A 1 3.96 22.85 -2.84
CA MET A 1 4.34 23.02 -1.41
C MET A 1 4.12 21.73 -0.61
N GLU A 2 3.13 20.91 -1.00
CA GLU A 2 2.79 19.63 -0.37
C GLU A 2 3.77 18.49 -0.72
N ASN A 3 4.21 18.38 -1.99
CA ASN A 3 5.21 17.39 -2.41
C ASN A 3 6.48 17.42 -1.56
N ASN A 4 6.95 18.62 -1.17
CA ASN A 4 8.13 18.74 -0.31
C ASN A 4 7.90 18.16 1.10
N LYS A 5 6.66 18.22 1.61
CA LYS A 5 6.30 17.60 2.90
C LYS A 5 6.27 16.09 2.77
N ILE A 6 5.62 15.55 1.73
CA ILE A 6 5.53 14.10 1.48
C ILE A 6 6.93 13.51 1.27
N VAL A 7 7.75 14.13 0.42
CA VAL A 7 9.13 13.69 0.18
C VAL A 7 9.96 13.69 1.46
N LYS A 8 9.78 14.67 2.35
CA LYS A 8 10.48 14.70 3.64
C LYS A 8 10.06 13.51 4.52
N ILE A 9 8.76 13.23 4.61
CA ILE A 9 8.24 12.07 5.37
C ILE A 9 8.78 10.77 4.78
N LEU A 10 8.71 10.59 3.46
CA LEU A 10 9.24 9.42 2.78
C LEU A 10 10.74 9.25 3.02
N GLN A 11 11.50 10.35 3.04
CA GLN A 11 12.94 10.34 3.34
C GLN A 11 13.24 9.84 4.76
N GLU A 12 12.39 10.15 5.74
CA GLU A 12 12.52 9.67 7.12
C GLU A 12 12.13 8.19 7.28
N PHE A 13 11.26 7.67 6.40
CA PHE A 13 10.86 6.26 6.41
C PHE A 13 11.81 5.36 5.62
N TRP A 14 12.34 5.81 4.48
CA TRP A 14 13.09 4.95 3.59
C TRP A 14 14.61 5.11 3.73
N PRO A 15 15.33 4.04 4.06
CA PRO A 15 16.76 3.97 3.80
C PRO A 15 17.08 4.20 2.32
N ARG A 16 18.28 4.70 2.03
CA ARG A 16 18.74 5.05 0.67
C ARG A 16 18.46 3.97 -0.38
N ASN A 17 18.79 2.69 -0.10
CA ASN A 17 18.60 1.62 -1.08
C ASN A 17 17.13 1.31 -1.35
N LYS A 18 16.27 1.39 -0.31
CA LYS A 18 14.82 1.25 -0.47
C LYS A 18 14.27 2.37 -1.35
N ALA A 19 14.70 3.60 -1.11
CA ALA A 19 14.27 4.75 -1.92
C ALA A 19 14.64 4.62 -3.40
N LYS A 20 15.83 4.08 -3.72
CA LYS A 20 16.20 3.77 -5.11
C LYS A 20 15.26 2.74 -5.74
N GLY A 21 14.96 1.67 -5.02
CA GLY A 21 14.07 0.61 -5.51
C GLY A 21 12.64 1.13 -5.76
N LEU A 22 12.09 1.89 -4.81
CA LEU A 22 10.75 2.46 -4.94
C LEU A 22 10.67 3.55 -6.01
N LEU A 23 11.75 4.33 -6.20
CA LEU A 23 11.85 5.26 -7.33
C LEU A 23 11.84 4.52 -8.66
N ALA A 24 12.59 3.42 -8.78
CA ALA A 24 12.58 2.61 -9.99
C ALA A 24 11.20 2.01 -10.28
N GLN A 25 10.47 1.57 -9.25
CA GLN A 25 9.08 1.10 -9.40
C GLN A 25 8.14 2.20 -9.90
N SER A 26 8.28 3.42 -9.37
CA SER A 26 7.50 4.58 -9.84
C SER A 26 7.82 4.94 -11.29
N ILE A 27 9.10 4.90 -11.69
CA ILE A 27 9.50 5.14 -13.08
C ILE A 27 8.90 4.07 -14.00
N LEU A 28 8.98 2.79 -13.61
CA LEU A 28 8.38 1.70 -14.37
C LEU A 28 6.86 1.87 -14.52
N ALA A 29 6.16 2.27 -13.45
CA ALA A 29 4.73 2.54 -13.52
C ALA A 29 4.41 3.65 -14.54
N ASN A 30 5.20 4.73 -14.56
CA ASN A 30 5.05 5.80 -15.54
C ASN A 30 5.33 5.32 -16.97
N GLU A 31 6.38 4.52 -17.20
CA GLU A 31 6.68 3.95 -18.53
C GLU A 31 5.52 3.08 -19.04
N ILE A 32 4.87 2.31 -18.15
CA ILE A 32 3.69 1.52 -18.48
C ILE A 32 2.49 2.41 -18.82
N GLU A 33 2.26 3.46 -18.03
CA GLU A 33 1.24 4.47 -18.34
C GLU A 33 1.54 5.21 -19.65
N GLU A 34 2.80 5.39 -20.04
CA GLU A 34 3.17 6.00 -21.31
C GLU A 34 3.11 5.02 -22.50
N ASN A 35 2.67 3.78 -22.28
CA ASN A 35 2.62 2.68 -23.25
C ASN A 35 4.00 2.27 -23.80
N ALA A 36 5.08 2.48 -23.05
CA ALA A 36 6.43 2.06 -23.46
C ALA A 36 6.52 0.55 -23.74
N PHE A 37 5.68 -0.25 -23.08
CA PHE A 37 5.58 -1.70 -23.23
C PHE A 37 4.35 -2.16 -24.05
N GLY A 38 3.77 -1.25 -24.84
CA GLY A 38 2.58 -1.49 -25.65
C GLY A 38 1.26 -1.32 -24.88
N LYS A 39 0.16 -1.25 -25.63
CA LYS A 39 -1.19 -0.89 -25.12
C LYS A 39 -1.70 -1.82 -24.02
N ASN A 40 -1.31 -3.09 -24.06
CA ASN A 40 -1.78 -4.11 -23.12
C ASN A 40 -0.96 -4.15 -21.83
N GLY A 41 0.12 -3.36 -21.72
CA GLY A 41 0.96 -3.33 -20.51
C GLY A 41 0.18 -2.83 -19.30
N ARG A 42 -0.69 -1.84 -19.50
CA ARG A 42 -1.51 -1.23 -18.43
C ARG A 42 -2.48 -2.22 -17.79
N ASP A 43 -3.06 -3.13 -18.58
CA ASP A 43 -4.01 -4.13 -18.07
C ASP A 43 -3.34 -5.25 -17.24
N LYS A 44 -2.00 -5.34 -17.29
CA LYS A 44 -1.22 -6.39 -16.63
C LYS A 44 -0.44 -5.89 -15.41
N PHE A 45 -0.44 -4.58 -15.17
CA PHE A 45 0.31 -3.97 -14.08
C PHE A 45 -0.67 -3.42 -13.03
N LEU A 46 -0.62 -3.99 -11.83
CA LEU A 46 -1.33 -3.47 -10.66
C LEU A 46 -0.31 -3.00 -9.63
N PRO A 47 -0.24 -1.69 -9.36
CA PRO A 47 0.71 -1.16 -8.39
C PRO A 47 0.21 -1.38 -6.96
N GLY A 48 1.08 -1.09 -5.98
CA GLY A 48 0.72 -1.07 -4.56
C GLY A 48 0.47 -2.43 -3.91
N CYS A 49 1.12 -3.50 -4.39
CA CYS A 49 0.98 -4.85 -3.83
C CYS A 49 2.14 -5.24 -2.91
N TRP A 50 1.81 -5.60 -1.66
CA TRP A 50 2.73 -6.26 -0.73
C TRP A 50 2.42 -7.74 -0.63
N LEU A 51 3.39 -8.61 -0.92
CA LEU A 51 3.29 -10.03 -0.62
C LEU A 51 3.85 -10.31 0.77
N LEU A 52 2.98 -10.64 1.72
CA LEU A 52 3.35 -10.89 3.11
C LEU A 52 2.92 -12.30 3.53
N ALA A 53 3.65 -12.86 4.48
CA ALA A 53 3.34 -14.15 5.08
C ALA A 53 3.60 -14.08 6.59
N PRO A 54 2.88 -14.84 7.42
CA PRO A 54 3.20 -14.96 8.83
C PRO A 54 4.59 -15.58 8.98
N LYS A 55 5.33 -15.15 9.99
CA LYS A 55 6.67 -15.68 10.28
C LYS A 55 6.58 -17.03 11.01
N SER A 56 6.03 -18.04 10.33
CA SER A 56 5.88 -19.42 10.84
C SER A 56 6.58 -20.43 9.92
N LEU A 57 6.81 -21.65 10.41
CA LEU A 57 7.39 -22.73 9.58
C LEU A 57 6.53 -23.07 8.36
N ASP A 58 5.23 -22.84 8.46
CA ASP A 58 4.24 -23.08 7.41
C ASP A 58 3.93 -21.82 6.57
N PHE A 59 4.80 -20.80 6.58
CA PHE A 59 4.56 -19.53 5.87
C PHE A 59 4.22 -19.71 4.38
N TYR A 60 4.76 -20.75 3.73
CA TYR A 60 4.50 -21.05 2.33
C TYR A 60 3.04 -21.41 2.05
N LYS A 61 2.32 -21.93 3.05
CA LYS A 61 0.88 -22.24 2.99
C LYS A 61 0.00 -21.00 3.17
N PHE A 62 0.55 -19.89 3.69
CA PHE A 62 -0.21 -18.71 4.09
C PHE A 62 0.44 -17.44 3.55
N ARG A 63 0.36 -17.23 2.24
CA ARG A 63 0.82 -16.00 1.58
C ARG A 63 -0.36 -15.12 1.23
N PHE A 64 -0.22 -13.83 1.48
CA PHE A 64 -1.26 -12.85 1.22
C PHE A 64 -0.70 -11.68 0.42
N SER A 65 -1.37 -11.37 -0.68
CA SER A 65 -1.15 -10.17 -1.48
C SER A 65 -2.05 -9.06 -0.97
N PHE A 66 -1.45 -8.00 -0.42
CA PHE A 66 -2.14 -6.80 0.06
C PHE A 66 -2.03 -5.71 -0.98
N PHE A 67 -3.14 -5.41 -1.64
CA PHE A 67 -3.26 -4.31 -2.59
C PHE A 67 -3.77 -3.07 -1.86
N ILE A 68 -2.95 -2.02 -1.84
CA ILE A 68 -3.23 -0.78 -1.11
C ILE A 68 -3.95 0.20 -2.04
N HIS A 69 -5.11 0.70 -1.60
CA HIS A 69 -5.81 1.73 -2.36
C HIS A 69 -4.98 3.02 -2.45
N GLN A 70 -5.03 3.67 -3.61
CA GLN A 70 -4.13 4.77 -4.00
C GLN A 70 -4.47 6.11 -3.35
N ALA A 71 -5.56 6.19 -2.58
CA ALA A 71 -6.05 7.40 -1.97
C ALA A 71 -6.55 7.14 -0.55
N VAL A 72 -6.51 8.18 0.30
CA VAL A 72 -7.21 8.16 1.58
C VAL A 72 -8.66 8.52 1.35
N ILE A 73 -9.55 7.74 1.96
CA ILE A 73 -10.99 7.89 1.81
C ILE A 73 -11.59 8.46 3.09
N ASN A 74 -12.69 9.21 2.98
CA ASN A 74 -13.44 9.65 4.15
C ASN A 74 -14.10 8.43 4.83
N GLU A 75 -14.02 8.35 6.15
CA GLU A 75 -14.62 7.25 6.94
C GLU A 75 -16.09 6.97 6.58
N LYS A 76 -16.86 8.01 6.21
CA LYS A 76 -18.27 7.85 5.80
C LYS A 76 -18.43 7.02 4.52
N GLU A 77 -17.49 7.14 3.58
CA GLU A 77 -17.53 6.40 2.32
C GLU A 77 -17.16 4.91 2.49
N ILE A 78 -16.47 4.54 3.58
CA ILE A 78 -16.16 3.14 3.90
C ILE A 78 -17.42 2.33 4.24
N LYS A 79 -18.47 2.97 4.74
CA LYS A 79 -19.72 2.25 5.07
C LYS A 79 -20.52 1.83 3.84
N SER A 80 -20.25 2.46 2.69
CA SER A 80 -20.93 2.23 1.42
C SER A 80 -19.90 2.05 0.30
N VAL A 81 -18.89 1.21 0.52
CA VAL A 81 -17.83 0.96 -0.47
C VAL A 81 -18.43 0.50 -1.78
N ASN A 82 -18.03 1.17 -2.87
CA ASN A 82 -18.27 0.74 -4.23
C ASN A 82 -16.92 0.45 -4.89
N PHE A 83 -16.59 -0.83 -5.05
CA PHE A 83 -15.31 -1.27 -5.61
C PHE A 83 -15.14 -0.91 -7.07
N GLU A 84 -16.22 -0.88 -7.87
CA GLU A 84 -16.16 -0.41 -9.26
C GLU A 84 -15.74 1.05 -9.31
N LYS A 85 -16.29 1.89 -8.41
CA LYS A 85 -15.89 3.30 -8.29
C LYS A 85 -14.43 3.44 -7.83
N PHE A 86 -14.00 2.66 -6.83
CA PHE A 86 -12.66 2.79 -6.27
C PHE A 86 -11.55 2.22 -7.15
N LEU A 87 -11.80 1.11 -7.83
CA LEU A 87 -10.83 0.50 -8.76
C LEU A 87 -10.94 1.11 -10.16
N GLY A 88 -12.09 1.66 -10.53
CA GLY A 88 -12.31 2.28 -11.84
C GLY A 88 -11.95 1.32 -12.98
N ASN A 89 -11.07 1.77 -13.87
CA ASN A 89 -10.57 0.96 -14.99
C ASN A 89 -9.81 -0.30 -14.54
N LEU A 90 -9.29 -0.32 -13.31
CA LEU A 90 -8.60 -1.48 -12.74
C LEU A 90 -9.57 -2.52 -12.17
N TYR A 91 -10.89 -2.28 -12.13
CA TYR A 91 -11.84 -3.23 -11.53
C TYR A 91 -11.77 -4.63 -12.15
N ARG A 92 -11.86 -4.72 -13.49
CA ARG A 92 -11.77 -6.00 -14.20
C ARG A 92 -10.37 -6.63 -14.15
N PRO A 93 -9.28 -5.88 -14.45
CA PRO A 93 -7.92 -6.40 -14.26
C PRO A 93 -7.65 -6.92 -12.84
N PHE A 94 -8.12 -6.20 -11.82
CA PHE A 94 -8.00 -6.61 -10.42
C PHE A 94 -8.73 -7.92 -10.16
N HIS A 95 -9.98 -8.06 -10.61
CA HIS A 95 -10.74 -9.31 -10.48
C HIS A 95 -9.96 -10.50 -11.08
N ALA A 96 -9.46 -10.34 -12.31
CA ALA A 96 -8.72 -11.40 -12.99
C ALA A 96 -7.44 -11.80 -12.24
N ILE A 97 -6.66 -10.83 -11.77
CA ILE A 97 -5.44 -11.09 -11.00
C ILE A 97 -5.78 -11.68 -9.62
N ALA A 98 -6.84 -11.22 -8.97
CA ALA A 98 -7.24 -11.71 -7.66
C ALA A 98 -7.72 -13.17 -7.71
N GLU A 99 -8.52 -13.52 -8.73
CA GLU A 99 -8.92 -14.90 -9.01
C GLU A 99 -7.70 -15.78 -9.30
N PHE A 100 -6.77 -15.31 -10.14
CA PHE A 100 -5.54 -16.02 -10.43
C PHE A 100 -4.70 -16.29 -9.17
N LEU A 101 -4.50 -15.28 -8.32
CA LEU A 101 -3.75 -15.41 -7.07
C LEU A 101 -4.41 -16.38 -6.10
N ASN A 102 -5.74 -16.29 -5.92
CA ASN A 102 -6.49 -17.21 -5.08
C ASN A 102 -6.36 -18.66 -5.56
N ASN A 103 -6.47 -18.89 -6.88
CA ASN A 103 -6.28 -20.22 -7.49
C ASN A 103 -4.85 -20.74 -7.27
N ALA A 104 -3.86 -19.85 -7.18
CA ALA A 104 -2.47 -20.18 -6.83
C ALA A 104 -2.24 -20.36 -5.32
N GLY A 105 -3.28 -20.30 -4.48
CA GLY A 105 -3.19 -20.43 -3.03
C GLY A 105 -2.63 -19.18 -2.33
N ILE A 106 -2.71 -18.00 -2.97
CA ILE A 106 -2.31 -16.71 -2.39
C ILE A 106 -3.58 -15.93 -2.08
N GLY A 107 -3.82 -15.67 -0.79
CA GLY A 107 -4.98 -14.88 -0.38
C GLY A 107 -4.85 -13.43 -0.83
N VAL A 108 -5.94 -12.80 -1.26
CA VAL A 108 -5.92 -11.41 -1.74
C VAL A 108 -6.69 -10.52 -0.79
N ILE A 109 -6.04 -9.46 -0.30
CA ILE A 109 -6.62 -8.43 0.54
C ILE A 109 -6.53 -7.09 -0.19
N TYR A 110 -7.66 -6.43 -0.38
CA TYR A 110 -7.71 -5.03 -0.77
C TYR A 110 -7.84 -4.17 0.49
N ALA A 111 -6.85 -3.31 0.74
CA ALA A 111 -6.80 -2.47 1.93
C ALA A 111 -7.01 -1.00 1.55
N ILE A 112 -8.01 -0.38 2.16
CA ILE A 112 -8.37 1.02 1.91
C ILE A 112 -7.99 1.86 3.14
N PRO A 113 -7.04 2.81 3.02
CA PRO A 113 -6.76 3.74 4.10
C PRO A 113 -7.89 4.76 4.18
N PHE A 114 -8.30 5.08 5.41
CA PHE A 114 -9.33 6.09 5.64
C PHE A 114 -8.99 6.98 6.85
N THR A 115 -9.52 8.19 6.81
CA THR A 115 -9.46 9.14 7.93
C THR A 115 -10.83 9.78 8.11
N LYS A 116 -11.03 10.48 9.23
CA LYS A 116 -12.33 11.09 9.56
C LYS A 116 -12.82 12.08 8.50
N ASP A 117 -11.89 12.79 7.86
CA ASP A 117 -12.17 13.83 6.86
C ASP A 117 -11.73 13.46 5.43
N GLY A 118 -10.96 12.39 5.24
CA GLY A 118 -10.43 11.96 3.94
C GLY A 118 -9.05 12.57 3.61
N ASN A 119 -8.44 13.32 4.54
CA ASN A 119 -7.12 13.91 4.36
C ASN A 119 -6.06 13.16 5.17
N LEU A 120 -4.82 13.14 4.68
CA LEU A 120 -3.68 12.58 5.41
C LEU A 120 -3.23 13.53 6.54
N PRO A 121 -3.09 13.05 7.79
CA PRO A 121 -2.61 13.86 8.90
C PRO A 121 -1.07 13.98 8.88
N TYR A 122 -0.52 14.71 7.91
CA TYR A 122 0.94 14.79 7.67
C TYR A 122 1.77 15.19 8.90
N SER A 123 1.24 16.07 9.76
CA SER A 123 1.90 16.52 10.99
C SER A 123 2.05 15.40 12.02
N GLU A 124 1.08 14.49 12.09
CA GLU A 124 1.07 13.33 12.98
C GLU A 124 1.94 12.21 12.41
N ILE A 125 1.83 11.97 11.11
CA ILE A 125 2.67 11.00 10.37
C ILE A 125 4.16 11.32 10.59
N GLY A 126 4.56 12.60 10.45
CA GLY A 126 5.95 13.02 10.71
C GLY A 126 6.39 12.85 12.17
N LYS A 127 5.45 12.79 13.11
CA LYS A 127 5.71 12.47 14.54
C LYS A 127 5.58 10.98 14.84
N ARG A 128 5.30 10.15 13.83
CA ARG A 128 5.08 8.69 13.93
C ARG A 128 3.86 8.32 14.77
N LEU A 129 2.83 9.17 14.73
CA LEU A 129 1.50 8.89 15.27
C LEU A 129 0.63 8.45 14.10
N PHE A 130 0.05 7.25 14.22
CA PHE A 130 -0.64 6.57 13.11
C PHE A 130 -2.08 6.17 13.45
N GLU A 131 -2.52 6.42 14.68
CA GLU A 131 -3.81 6.01 15.23
C GLU A 131 -5.00 6.65 14.51
N ASN A 132 -4.79 7.81 13.89
CA ASN A 132 -5.80 8.54 13.13
C ASN A 132 -5.94 8.08 11.66
N ILE A 133 -5.20 7.03 11.25
CA ILE A 133 -5.30 6.41 9.93
C ILE A 133 -5.88 5.01 10.10
N GLY A 134 -7.16 4.87 9.74
CA GLY A 134 -7.85 3.59 9.71
C GLY A 134 -7.56 2.79 8.45
N TRP A 135 -7.77 1.47 8.52
CA TRP A 135 -7.59 0.56 7.39
C TRP A 135 -8.81 -0.38 7.28
N ALA A 136 -9.55 -0.28 6.18
CA ALA A 136 -10.63 -1.20 5.86
C ALA A 136 -10.10 -2.34 5.00
N PHE A 137 -10.34 -3.59 5.42
CA PHE A 137 -9.87 -4.78 4.72
C PHE A 137 -11.01 -5.48 4.03
N PHE A 138 -10.77 -5.86 2.78
CA PHE A 138 -11.68 -6.68 2.00
C PHE A 138 -10.90 -7.83 1.39
N SER A 139 -11.19 -9.05 1.84
CA SER A 139 -10.66 -10.24 1.18
C SER A 139 -11.42 -10.47 -0.11
N PHE A 140 -10.71 -10.89 -1.15
CA PHE A 140 -11.36 -11.31 -2.37
C PHE A 140 -11.57 -12.83 -2.31
N GLU A 141 -12.81 -13.29 -2.25
CA GLU A 141 -13.18 -14.71 -2.12
C GLU A 141 -14.35 -15.02 -3.05
N ASN A 142 -14.26 -16.09 -3.85
CA ASN A 142 -15.32 -16.51 -4.79
C ASN A 142 -15.87 -15.37 -5.66
N GLY A 143 -14.99 -14.53 -6.22
CA GLY A 143 -15.38 -13.41 -7.07
C GLY A 143 -15.98 -12.21 -6.33
N ASN A 144 -15.92 -12.17 -4.99
CA ASN A 144 -16.56 -11.13 -4.19
C ASN A 144 -15.61 -10.53 -3.17
N PHE A 145 -15.79 -9.24 -2.88
CA PHE A 145 -15.10 -8.55 -1.79
C PHE A 145 -15.85 -8.78 -0.47
N ILE A 146 -15.19 -9.44 0.48
CA ILE A 146 -15.72 -9.77 1.79
C ILE A 146 -15.01 -8.93 2.85
N PRO A 147 -15.72 -8.11 3.65
CA PRO A 147 -15.10 -7.31 4.69
C PRO A 147 -14.44 -8.20 5.75
N LYS A 148 -13.25 -7.81 6.19
CA LYS A 148 -12.52 -8.47 7.29
C LYS A 148 -12.13 -7.45 8.34
N ASN A 149 -12.17 -7.85 9.61
CA ASN A 149 -11.57 -7.08 10.68
C ASN A 149 -10.04 -7.25 10.62
N PRO A 150 -9.25 -6.18 10.43
CA PRO A 150 -7.80 -6.30 10.32
C PRO A 150 -7.13 -6.88 11.57
N ILE A 151 -7.62 -6.53 12.77
CA ILE A 151 -7.06 -7.01 14.04
C ILE A 151 -7.28 -8.52 14.16
N GLU A 152 -8.48 -9.00 13.85
CA GLU A 152 -8.80 -10.43 13.86
C GLU A 152 -8.02 -11.20 12.79
N PHE A 153 -7.87 -10.61 11.60
CA PHE A 153 -7.09 -11.19 10.51
C PHE A 153 -5.64 -11.46 10.93
N PHE A 154 -4.98 -10.47 11.55
CA PHE A 154 -3.59 -10.60 11.99
C PHE A 154 -3.44 -11.27 13.37
N LYS A 155 -4.52 -11.54 14.10
CA LYS A 155 -4.44 -12.15 15.44
C LYS A 155 -3.71 -13.49 15.43
N LYS A 156 -3.88 -14.27 14.35
CA LYS A 156 -3.23 -15.57 14.16
C LYS A 156 -1.78 -15.48 13.71
N TRP A 157 -1.31 -14.29 13.30
CA TRP A 157 0.07 -14.11 12.88
C TRP A 157 0.94 -14.02 14.12
N GLU A 158 1.94 -14.89 14.21
CA GLU A 158 2.87 -14.91 15.33
C GLU A 158 3.69 -13.62 15.42
N GLY A 159 4.06 -13.26 16.66
CA GLY A 159 4.89 -12.12 16.97
C GLY A 159 4.13 -10.84 17.34
N ASP A 160 4.77 -10.09 18.22
CA ASP A 160 4.33 -8.82 18.82
C ASP A 160 5.51 -7.81 18.88
N ARG A 161 6.58 -8.09 18.14
CA ARG A 161 7.85 -7.34 18.13
C ARG A 161 8.15 -6.69 16.80
N GLY A 162 7.13 -6.45 15.97
CA GLY A 162 7.25 -5.62 14.78
C GLY A 162 7.92 -4.31 15.15
N ARG A 163 9.07 -4.03 14.52
CA ARG A 163 9.78 -2.77 14.68
C ARG A 163 9.94 -2.14 13.31
N PRO A 164 9.37 -0.96 13.08
CA PRO A 164 9.63 -0.23 11.86
C PRO A 164 11.13 0.08 11.74
N SER A 165 11.70 -0.20 10.57
CA SER A 165 13.03 0.28 10.24
C SER A 165 12.89 1.70 9.71
N TYR A 166 13.64 2.63 10.30
CA TYR A 166 13.71 4.00 9.83
C TYR A 166 15.08 4.27 9.23
N GLY A 167 15.13 5.19 8.28
CA GLY A 167 16.34 5.54 7.57
C GLY A 167 16.31 7.00 7.13
N GLY A 168 17.33 7.40 6.40
CA GLY A 168 17.48 8.76 5.91
C GLY A 168 18.58 8.83 4.87
N ASN A 169 19.04 10.05 4.59
CA ASN A 169 20.23 10.31 3.78
C ASN A 169 20.12 9.81 2.34
N TRP A 170 19.00 10.10 1.70
CA TRP A 170 18.93 10.04 0.25
C TRP A 170 20.01 10.94 -0.35
N ASP A 171 20.60 10.48 -1.45
CA ASP A 171 21.49 11.35 -2.21
C ASP A 171 20.70 12.45 -2.93
N LYS A 172 21.40 13.52 -3.32
CA LYS A 172 20.78 14.69 -3.96
C LYS A 172 19.99 14.31 -5.21
N THR A 173 20.43 13.28 -5.94
CA THR A 173 19.77 12.80 -7.15
C THR A 173 18.41 12.19 -6.82
N ILE A 174 18.33 11.25 -5.87
CA ILE A 174 17.05 10.65 -5.45
C ILE A 174 16.09 11.73 -4.95
N THR A 175 16.57 12.65 -4.09
CA THR A 175 15.73 13.74 -3.58
C THR A 175 15.22 14.64 -4.70
N ALA A 176 16.06 15.01 -5.66
CA ALA A 176 15.67 15.84 -6.79
C ALA A 176 14.66 15.13 -7.69
N THR A 177 14.85 13.84 -7.97
CA THR A 177 13.93 13.07 -8.82
C THR A 177 12.59 12.86 -8.12
N MET A 178 12.57 12.51 -6.83
CA MET A 178 11.34 12.36 -6.06
C MET A 178 10.54 13.66 -5.97
N LYS A 179 11.20 14.81 -5.84
CA LYS A 179 10.53 16.12 -5.85
C LYS A 179 9.86 16.47 -7.19
N LYS A 180 10.29 15.85 -8.29
CA LYS A 180 9.71 16.02 -9.62
C LYS A 180 8.55 15.07 -9.89
N GLN A 181 8.33 14.07 -9.03
CA GLN A 181 7.19 13.16 -9.20
C GLN A 181 5.87 13.88 -8.91
N ASP A 182 4.82 13.40 -9.56
CA ASP A 182 3.47 13.85 -9.32
C ASP A 182 3.03 13.55 -7.88
N GLU A 183 2.22 14.43 -7.32
CA GLU A 183 1.72 14.30 -5.96
C GLU A 183 0.98 12.98 -5.74
N LYS A 184 0.19 12.55 -6.73
CA LYS A 184 -0.55 11.27 -6.69
C LYS A 184 0.38 10.08 -6.48
N ILE A 185 1.50 10.04 -7.18
CA ILE A 185 2.51 8.97 -7.06
C ILE A 185 3.15 9.01 -5.67
N LEU A 186 3.49 10.21 -5.19
CA LEU A 186 4.07 10.39 -3.85
C LEU A 186 3.11 9.95 -2.74
N ILE A 187 1.81 10.21 -2.89
CA ILE A 187 0.77 9.75 -1.98
C ILE A 187 0.67 8.22 -2.02
N GLU A 188 0.59 7.62 -3.20
CA GLU A 188 0.50 6.16 -3.33
C GLU A 188 1.69 5.45 -2.65
N LEU A 189 2.89 5.94 -2.92
CA LEU A 189 4.11 5.45 -2.28
C LEU A 189 4.07 5.61 -0.75
N LEU A 190 3.59 6.75 -0.26
CA LEU A 190 3.42 7.00 1.17
C LEU A 190 2.39 6.06 1.78
N LEU A 191 1.24 5.81 1.14
CA LEU A 191 0.21 4.90 1.63
C LEU A 191 0.71 3.47 1.74
N ASN A 192 1.46 3.01 0.74
CA ASN A 192 2.13 1.70 0.79
C ASN A 192 3.09 1.60 1.98
N GLU A 193 3.84 2.66 2.27
CA GLU A 193 4.73 2.69 3.42
C GLU A 193 3.98 2.75 4.74
N LEU A 194 2.94 3.57 4.84
CA LEU A 194 2.11 3.71 6.03
C LEU A 194 1.39 2.41 6.38
N PHE A 195 0.98 1.65 5.36
CA PHE A 195 0.45 0.31 5.57
C PHE A 195 1.47 -0.60 6.28
N TYR A 196 2.68 -0.68 5.74
CA TYR A 196 3.69 -1.59 6.28
C TYR A 196 4.29 -1.09 7.61
N VAL A 197 4.82 0.12 7.63
CA VAL A 197 5.54 0.70 8.77
C VAL A 197 4.57 1.20 9.84
N GLY A 198 3.53 1.93 9.44
CA GLY A 198 2.57 2.49 10.40
C GLY A 198 1.66 1.39 10.94
N PHE A 199 0.88 0.76 10.07
CA PHE A 199 -0.16 -0.17 10.50
C PHE A 199 0.39 -1.53 10.94
N ILE A 200 1.09 -2.26 10.08
CA ILE A 200 1.56 -3.61 10.43
C ILE A 200 2.63 -3.58 11.53
N LYS A 201 3.68 -2.76 11.36
CA LYS A 201 4.82 -2.75 12.28
C LYS A 201 4.56 -1.98 13.57
N SER A 202 3.91 -0.81 13.51
CA SER A 202 3.77 0.06 14.70
C SER A 202 2.49 -0.21 15.48
N ILE A 203 1.34 -0.29 14.80
CA ILE A 203 0.03 -0.52 15.45
C ILE A 203 -0.15 -2.00 15.82
N LEU A 204 -0.05 -2.90 14.83
CA LEU A 204 -0.28 -4.34 15.05
C LEU A 204 0.94 -5.07 15.63
N LYS A 205 2.12 -4.44 15.60
CA LYS A 205 3.40 -4.98 16.06
C LYS A 205 3.75 -6.35 15.44
N LYS A 206 3.40 -6.57 14.17
CA LYS A 206 3.70 -7.83 13.48
C LYS A 206 5.10 -7.85 12.85
N PRO A 207 5.88 -8.92 13.05
CA PRO A 207 7.29 -9.01 12.67
C PRO A 207 7.51 -9.12 11.16
#